data_AF-A0AA90QSS3-F1
#
_entry.id   AF-A0AA90QSS3-F1
#
_cell.length_a   1.000
_cell.length_b   1.000
_cell.length_c   1.000
_cell.angle_alpha   90.00
_cell.angle_beta   90.00
_cell.angle_gamma   90.00
#
_symmetry.space_group_name_H-M   'P 1'
#
loop_
_entity.id
_entity.type
_entity.pdbx_description
1 polymer ?
#
loop_
_entity_poly.entity_id
_entity_poly.type
_entity_poly.pdbx_seq_one_letter_code
_entity_poly.pdbx_strand_id
1 'polypeptide(L)'
;MSNVNVIKKYEIFEKDVDPGLAKIGGRKIIQYGFPGSGSTFVWQVLDFLFSDVRKTHECPELDKDAMVIATVRDFRDVLCTYLGRADLPPTQASIEFIARYHAVDARSFTEINKVSATWAQQPNILWLRYEDFFNQFDYLFGQIENFFGIDITAEKRNAIKNLYSRETNLERMKSADALCKQNGASGWLDKDWQAYVVDGINGNHITSTGEPGKWKRIIPAELHDYVNEVLEEPLRKFGYM
;
A
#
# COMPACT_ATOMS: atom_id res chain seq x y z
N MET A 1 -22.05 16.02 -14.92
CA MET A 1 -22.31 16.47 -13.54
C MET A 1 -21.12 16.03 -12.70
N SER A 2 -20.47 16.97 -12.02
CA SER A 2 -19.23 16.73 -11.27
C SER A 2 -19.47 15.77 -10.11
N ASN A 3 -18.92 14.56 -10.18
CA ASN A 3 -18.77 13.70 -9.00
C ASN A 3 -17.77 14.39 -8.06
N VAL A 4 -18.30 15.20 -7.14
CA VAL A 4 -17.53 15.70 -6.01
C VAL A 4 -17.13 14.48 -5.20
N ASN A 5 -15.83 14.18 -5.19
CA ASN A 5 -15.22 13.14 -4.37
C ASN A 5 -15.69 13.30 -2.93
N VAL A 6 -16.67 12.47 -2.52
CA VAL A 6 -17.22 12.52 -1.17
C VAL A 6 -16.13 12.06 -0.23
N ILE A 7 -15.60 12.98 0.55
CA ILE A 7 -14.66 12.68 1.62
C ILE A 7 -15.44 11.95 2.72
N LYS A 8 -15.04 10.73 3.05
CA LYS A 8 -15.75 9.85 4.00
C LYS A 8 -14.99 9.73 5.31
N LYS A 9 -15.74 9.54 6.40
CA LYS A 9 -15.18 9.04 7.66
C LYS A 9 -14.58 7.65 7.42
N TYR A 10 -13.43 7.35 8.04
CA TYR A 10 -12.75 6.05 7.86
C TYR A 10 -13.65 4.83 8.09
N GLU A 11 -14.55 4.90 9.08
CA GLU A 11 -15.54 3.84 9.38
C GLU A 11 -16.62 3.65 8.28
N ILE A 12 -16.84 4.67 7.45
CA ILE A 12 -17.79 4.68 6.33
C ILE A 12 -17.08 4.34 5.00
N PHE A 13 -15.77 4.57 4.94
CA PHE A 13 -14.97 4.46 3.72
C PHE A 13 -14.89 3.02 3.16
N GLU A 14 -14.91 1.99 4.02
CA GLU A 14 -14.80 0.58 3.57
C GLU A 14 -15.98 0.08 2.70
N LYS A 15 -17.04 0.88 2.50
CA LYS A 15 -18.30 0.40 1.92
C LYS A 15 -18.72 0.98 0.58
N ASP A 16 -18.09 2.02 0.08
CA ASP A 16 -18.60 2.71 -1.12
C ASP A 16 -17.49 3.30 -1.98
N VAL A 17 -17.01 2.50 -2.94
CA VAL A 17 -16.43 2.99 -4.20
C VAL A 17 -17.07 2.13 -5.31
N ASP A 18 -18.16 2.63 -5.90
CA ASP A 18 -18.74 2.02 -7.10
C ASP A 18 -18.35 2.87 -8.31
N PRO A 19 -17.43 2.39 -9.17
CA PRO A 19 -17.04 3.09 -10.38
C PRO A 19 -18.13 3.08 -11.48
N GLY A 20 -19.31 2.49 -11.24
CA GLY A 20 -20.43 2.45 -12.18
C GLY A 20 -20.23 1.45 -13.32
N LEU A 21 -19.23 0.57 -13.22
CA LEU A 21 -18.99 -0.55 -14.12
C LEU A 21 -19.28 -1.88 -13.42
N ALA A 22 -19.74 -2.86 -14.20
CA ALA A 22 -19.97 -4.20 -13.67
C ALA A 22 -18.68 -4.80 -13.08
N LYS A 23 -18.69 -5.01 -11.75
CA LYS A 23 -17.65 -5.69 -10.99
C LYS A 23 -17.79 -7.21 -11.13
N ILE A 24 -16.68 -7.92 -11.08
CA ILE A 24 -16.64 -9.39 -11.11
C ILE A 24 -16.92 -9.92 -9.69
N GLY A 25 -17.96 -10.74 -9.54
CA GLY A 25 -18.35 -11.33 -8.26
C GLY A 25 -17.90 -12.77 -8.05
N GLY A 26 -18.24 -13.35 -6.89
CA GLY A 26 -18.09 -14.77 -6.60
C GLY A 26 -16.72 -15.23 -6.09
N ARG A 27 -15.83 -14.30 -5.74
CA ARG A 27 -14.51 -14.60 -5.16
C ARG A 27 -14.22 -13.66 -4.00
N LYS A 28 -13.80 -14.23 -2.87
CA LYS A 28 -13.28 -13.49 -1.74
C LYS A 28 -11.84 -13.11 -2.02
N ILE A 29 -11.56 -11.81 -2.13
CA ILE A 29 -10.22 -11.30 -2.46
C ILE A 29 -9.65 -10.54 -1.28
N ILE A 30 -8.41 -10.83 -0.93
CA ILE A 30 -7.69 -10.14 0.13
C ILE A 30 -6.45 -9.47 -0.46
N GLN A 31 -6.42 -8.15 -0.41
CA GLN A 31 -5.18 -7.41 -0.57
C GLN A 31 -4.47 -7.38 0.79
N TYR A 32 -3.28 -7.96 0.84
CA TYR A 32 -2.39 -7.91 1.99
C TYR A 32 -1.10 -7.18 1.64
N GLY A 33 -0.58 -6.37 2.56
CA GLY A 33 0.74 -5.79 2.43
C GLY A 33 0.98 -4.83 3.58
N PHE A 34 2.23 -4.60 3.97
CA PHE A 34 2.52 -3.66 5.05
C PHE A 34 2.33 -2.20 4.59
N PRO A 35 2.13 -1.25 5.52
CA PRO A 35 2.01 0.16 5.18
C PRO A 35 3.23 0.67 4.39
N GLY A 36 3.01 1.26 3.22
CA GLY A 36 4.08 1.78 2.33
C GLY A 36 4.54 0.82 1.23
N SER A 37 4.01 -0.40 1.17
CA SER A 37 4.28 -1.41 0.12
C SER A 37 3.61 -1.14 -1.24
N GLY A 38 2.82 -0.07 -1.36
CA GLY A 38 1.94 0.14 -2.52
C GLY A 38 0.62 -0.62 -2.48
N SER A 39 0.33 -1.27 -1.34
CA SER A 39 -0.92 -2.01 -1.08
C SER A 39 -2.20 -1.26 -1.44
N THR A 40 -2.26 0.06 -1.20
CA THR A 40 -3.44 0.88 -1.54
C THR A 40 -3.67 0.96 -3.04
N PHE A 41 -2.62 1.11 -3.85
CA PHE A 41 -2.76 1.17 -5.30
C PHE A 41 -3.28 -0.16 -5.85
N VAL A 42 -2.69 -1.27 -5.41
CA VAL A 42 -3.17 -2.60 -5.80
C VAL A 42 -4.61 -2.83 -5.34
N TRP A 43 -4.97 -2.42 -4.11
CA TRP A 43 -6.34 -2.50 -3.63
C TRP A 43 -7.32 -1.68 -4.49
N GLN A 44 -6.98 -0.44 -4.86
CA GLN A 44 -7.83 0.39 -5.74
C GLN A 44 -8.10 -0.31 -7.08
N VAL A 45 -7.08 -0.93 -7.68
CA VAL A 45 -7.22 -1.69 -8.93
C VAL A 45 -8.14 -2.91 -8.73
N LEU A 46 -7.94 -3.67 -7.65
CA LEU A 46 -8.76 -4.84 -7.35
C LEU A 46 -10.22 -4.45 -7.05
N ASP A 47 -10.43 -3.45 -6.20
CA ASP A 47 -11.77 -2.98 -5.83
C ASP A 47 -12.55 -2.42 -7.03
N PHE A 48 -11.85 -1.83 -8.00
CA PHE A 48 -12.47 -1.45 -9.27
C PHE A 48 -12.93 -2.65 -10.09
N LEU A 49 -12.18 -3.76 -10.07
CA LEU A 49 -12.43 -4.94 -10.90
C LEU A 49 -13.42 -5.92 -10.26
N PHE A 50 -13.43 -6.05 -8.94
CA PHE A 50 -14.10 -7.12 -8.20
C PHE A 50 -15.00 -6.59 -7.09
N SER A 51 -16.08 -7.29 -6.80
CA SER A 51 -17.10 -6.83 -5.84
C SER A 51 -16.82 -7.17 -4.37
N ASP A 52 -15.91 -8.11 -4.08
CA ASP A 52 -15.60 -8.58 -2.73
C ASP A 52 -14.09 -8.54 -2.48
N VAL A 53 -13.58 -7.34 -2.22
CA VAL A 53 -12.16 -7.07 -2.00
C VAL A 53 -11.97 -6.46 -0.61
N ARG A 54 -11.23 -7.15 0.24
CA ARG A 54 -10.80 -6.64 1.56
C ARG A 54 -9.33 -6.26 1.52
N LYS A 55 -8.98 -5.13 2.12
CA LYS A 55 -7.59 -4.73 2.38
C LYS A 55 -7.22 -4.95 3.84
N THR A 56 -6.02 -5.45 4.11
CA THR A 56 -5.50 -5.63 5.47
C THR A 56 -3.99 -5.42 5.56
N HIS A 57 -3.55 -4.89 6.70
CA HIS A 57 -2.14 -4.82 7.11
C HIS A 57 -1.79 -5.90 8.13
N GLU A 58 -2.79 -6.50 8.76
CA GLU A 58 -2.65 -7.68 9.59
C GLU A 58 -2.61 -8.91 8.69
N CYS A 59 -1.72 -9.85 9.01
CA CYS A 59 -1.68 -11.07 8.24
C CYS A 59 -2.98 -11.86 8.44
N PRO A 60 -3.76 -12.10 7.38
CA PRO A 60 -4.94 -12.95 7.49
C PRO A 60 -4.50 -14.39 7.79
N GLU A 61 -5.36 -15.12 8.50
CA GLU A 61 -5.26 -16.58 8.53
C GLU A 61 -5.39 -17.13 7.10
N LEU A 62 -4.70 -18.24 6.83
CA LEU A 62 -4.75 -18.87 5.51
C LEU A 62 -6.15 -19.45 5.27
N ASP A 63 -6.95 -18.72 4.50
CA ASP A 63 -8.21 -19.17 3.94
C ASP A 63 -7.96 -19.71 2.53
N LYS A 64 -8.16 -21.01 2.34
CA LYS A 64 -7.91 -21.68 1.05
C LYS A 64 -8.89 -21.27 -0.04
N ASP A 65 -10.03 -20.72 0.35
CA ASP A 65 -11.06 -20.26 -0.58
C ASP A 65 -10.90 -18.77 -0.92
N ALA A 66 -10.03 -18.05 -0.20
CA ALA A 66 -9.69 -16.67 -0.50
C ALA A 66 -8.51 -16.57 -1.48
N MET A 67 -8.61 -15.63 -2.41
CA MET A 67 -7.50 -15.25 -3.29
C MET A 67 -6.74 -14.09 -2.64
N VAL A 68 -5.45 -14.27 -2.35
CA VAL A 68 -4.63 -13.26 -1.68
C VAL A 68 -3.65 -12.62 -2.65
N ILE A 69 -3.60 -11.29 -2.65
CA ILE A 69 -2.58 -10.52 -3.35
C ILE A 69 -1.72 -9.82 -2.31
N ALA A 70 -0.48 -10.29 -2.17
CA ALA A 70 0.49 -9.83 -1.21
C ALA A 70 1.48 -8.85 -1.87
N THR A 71 1.51 -7.59 -1.41
CA THR A 71 2.49 -6.59 -1.88
C THR A 71 3.68 -6.49 -0.94
N VAL A 72 4.88 -6.62 -1.49
CA VAL A 72 6.16 -6.41 -0.80
C VAL A 72 6.92 -5.26 -1.48
N ARG A 73 7.79 -4.60 -0.72
CA ARG A 73 8.65 -3.50 -1.16
C ARG A 73 9.98 -3.59 -0.42
N ASP A 74 11.06 -3.05 -0.97
CA ASP A 74 12.34 -2.91 -0.29
C ASP A 74 12.14 -2.29 1.10
N PHE A 75 12.45 -3.05 2.14
CA PHE A 75 12.22 -2.67 3.54
C PHE A 75 12.92 -1.35 3.92
N ARG A 76 13.99 -0.97 3.20
CA ARG A 76 14.68 0.31 3.38
C ARG A 76 13.86 1.50 2.90
N ASP A 77 13.15 1.36 1.78
CA ASP A 77 12.22 2.40 1.30
C ASP A 77 10.99 2.53 2.22
N VAL A 78 10.62 1.43 2.87
CA VAL A 78 9.51 1.35 3.81
C VAL A 78 9.88 2.03 5.11
N LEU A 79 11.09 1.77 5.63
CA LEU A 79 11.70 2.51 6.73
C LEU A 79 11.64 4.02 6.46
N CYS A 80 12.04 4.48 5.28
CA CYS A 80 11.93 5.90 4.91
C CYS A 80 10.49 6.42 4.88
N THR A 81 9.52 5.58 4.52
CA THR A 81 8.11 5.95 4.57
C THR A 81 7.66 6.19 6.00
N TYR A 82 8.08 5.36 6.95
CA TYR A 82 7.78 5.53 8.37
C TYR A 82 8.51 6.72 8.99
N LEU A 83 9.80 6.93 8.68
CA LEU A 83 10.53 8.12 9.10
C LEU A 83 9.79 9.39 8.68
N GLY A 84 9.35 9.48 7.42
CA GLY A 84 8.60 10.63 6.93
C GLY A 84 7.21 10.78 7.56
N ARG A 85 6.53 9.69 7.93
CA ARG A 85 5.22 9.75 8.61
C ARG A 85 5.34 10.20 10.07
N ALA A 86 6.44 9.82 10.72
CA ALA A 86 6.73 10.18 12.10
C ALA A 86 7.47 11.52 12.23
N ASP A 87 7.75 12.20 11.11
CA ASP A 87 8.56 13.43 11.05
C ASP A 87 9.92 13.27 11.76
N LEU A 88 10.55 12.11 11.58
CA LEU A 88 11.84 11.79 12.20
C LEU A 88 12.98 11.98 11.20
N PRO A 89 14.09 12.61 11.61
CA PRO A 89 15.29 12.68 10.78
C PRO A 89 15.91 11.29 10.61
N PRO A 90 16.64 11.02 9.52
CA PRO A 90 17.26 9.72 9.25
C PRO A 90 18.56 9.53 10.06
N THR A 91 18.45 9.59 11.39
CA THR A 91 19.55 9.32 12.32
C THR A 91 19.57 7.86 12.73
N GLN A 92 20.70 7.36 13.24
CA GLN A 92 20.80 6.01 13.77
C GLN A 92 19.72 5.73 14.83
N ALA A 93 19.49 6.65 15.77
CA ALA A 93 18.46 6.50 16.81
C ALA A 93 17.04 6.41 16.24
N SER A 94 16.72 7.21 15.22
CA SER A 94 15.41 7.17 14.56
C SER A 94 15.22 5.88 13.75
N ILE A 95 16.28 5.40 13.08
CA ILE A 95 16.28 4.13 12.37
C ILE A 95 16.05 2.98 13.36
N GLU A 96 16.78 2.96 14.48
CA GLU A 96 16.59 1.97 15.55
C GLU A 96 15.19 1.98 16.10
N PHE A 97 14.64 3.17 16.38
CA PHE A 97 13.29 3.33 16.89
C PHE A 97 12.26 2.72 15.93
N ILE A 98 12.29 3.09 14.65
CA ILE A 98 11.34 2.59 13.65
C ILE A 98 11.55 1.09 13.38
N ALA A 99 12.80 0.65 13.26
CA ALA A 99 13.10 -0.76 13.03
C ALA A 99 12.67 -1.63 14.21
N ARG A 100 12.96 -1.25 15.46
CA ARG A 100 12.47 -1.98 16.64
C ARG A 100 10.95 -1.95 16.72
N TYR A 101 10.34 -0.79 16.55
CA TYR A 101 8.89 -0.66 16.60
C TYR A 101 8.21 -1.54 15.53
N HIS A 102 8.69 -1.60 14.29
CA HIS A 102 8.03 -2.36 13.22
C HIS A 102 8.55 -3.79 12.99
N ALA A 103 9.79 -4.09 13.38
CA ALA A 103 10.39 -5.42 13.26
C ALA A 103 10.23 -6.27 14.53
N VAL A 104 10.20 -5.63 15.70
CA VAL A 104 10.18 -6.32 17.01
C VAL A 104 8.81 -6.18 17.69
N ASP A 105 8.26 -4.97 17.78
CA ASP A 105 7.11 -4.70 18.68
C ASP A 105 5.74 -4.68 17.98
N ALA A 106 5.64 -4.21 16.73
CA ALA A 106 4.40 -3.91 16.02
C ALA A 106 4.11 -4.84 14.82
N ARG A 107 4.63 -6.07 14.85
CA ARG A 107 4.26 -7.21 13.97
C ARG A 107 4.44 -7.02 12.46
N SER A 108 4.73 -5.84 11.95
CA SER A 108 4.59 -5.53 10.51
C SER A 108 5.60 -6.28 9.64
N PHE A 109 6.88 -6.26 10.00
CA PHE A 109 7.92 -7.02 9.29
C PHE A 109 8.01 -8.48 9.75
N THR A 110 7.68 -8.74 11.01
CA THR A 110 7.70 -10.10 11.57
C THR A 110 6.60 -10.98 10.99
N GLU A 111 5.40 -10.45 10.77
CA GLU A 111 4.28 -11.25 10.25
C GLU A 111 4.48 -11.63 8.79
N ILE A 112 4.97 -10.72 7.94
CA ILE A 112 5.27 -11.07 6.54
C ILE A 112 6.42 -12.09 6.45
N ASN A 113 7.37 -12.05 7.39
CA ASN A 113 8.36 -13.10 7.54
C ASN A 113 7.70 -14.42 7.95
N LYS A 114 6.81 -14.45 8.94
CA LYS A 114 6.13 -15.68 9.35
C LYS A 114 5.32 -16.28 8.21
N VAL A 115 4.61 -15.46 7.43
CA VAL A 115 3.70 -15.99 6.41
C VAL A 115 4.32 -16.26 5.06
N SER A 116 5.41 -15.61 4.69
CA SER A 116 6.13 -15.97 3.44
C SER A 116 6.52 -17.45 3.41
N ALA A 117 6.87 -18.07 4.54
CA ALA A 117 7.19 -19.49 4.59
C ALA A 117 5.96 -20.39 4.32
N THR A 118 4.78 -20.03 4.83
CA THR A 118 3.55 -20.80 4.67
C THR A 118 2.84 -20.52 3.34
N TRP A 119 3.05 -19.33 2.78
CA TRP A 119 2.35 -18.82 1.60
C TRP A 119 3.13 -18.96 0.30
N ALA A 120 4.46 -19.09 0.33
CA ALA A 120 5.30 -19.06 -0.87
C ALA A 120 4.91 -20.07 -1.96
N GLN A 121 4.27 -21.17 -1.58
CA GLN A 121 3.89 -22.25 -2.50
C GLN A 121 2.38 -22.39 -2.69
N GLN A 122 1.59 -21.46 -2.14
CA GLN A 122 0.13 -21.54 -2.21
C GLN A 122 -0.36 -20.97 -3.55
N PRO A 123 -1.14 -21.73 -4.34
CA PRO A 123 -1.57 -21.30 -5.66
C PRO A 123 -2.60 -20.16 -5.62
N ASN A 124 -3.27 -19.96 -4.48
CA ASN A 124 -4.22 -18.87 -4.24
C ASN A 124 -3.53 -17.60 -3.70
N ILE A 125 -2.21 -17.47 -3.84
CA ILE A 125 -1.45 -16.30 -3.38
C ILE A 125 -0.58 -15.74 -4.50
N LEU A 126 -0.82 -14.47 -4.84
CA LEU A 126 0.00 -13.70 -5.78
C LEU A 126 0.91 -12.74 -5.01
N TRP A 127 2.22 -12.91 -5.16
CA TRP A 127 3.21 -11.98 -4.62
C TRP A 127 3.58 -10.92 -5.66
N LEU A 128 3.49 -9.64 -5.27
CA LEU A 128 3.84 -8.50 -6.10
C LEU A 128 4.93 -7.67 -5.43
N ARG A 129 6.06 -7.46 -6.13
CA ARG A 129 7.08 -6.50 -5.70
C ARG A 129 6.72 -5.11 -6.20
N TYR A 130 6.76 -4.13 -5.30
CA TYR A 130 6.48 -2.73 -5.60
C TYR A 130 7.34 -2.19 -6.73
N GLU A 131 8.60 -2.62 -6.77
CA GLU A 131 9.61 -2.24 -7.76
C GLU A 131 9.19 -2.62 -9.18
N ASP A 132 8.48 -3.74 -9.34
CA ASP A 132 8.06 -4.25 -10.65
C ASP A 132 6.83 -3.52 -11.17
N PHE A 133 5.91 -3.10 -10.29
CA PHE A 133 4.66 -2.44 -10.68
C PHE A 133 4.68 -0.90 -10.53
N PHE A 134 5.74 -0.31 -9.98
CA PHE A 134 5.84 1.14 -9.81
C PHE A 134 5.75 1.85 -11.17
N ASN A 135 4.66 2.58 -11.39
CA ASN A 135 4.31 3.21 -12.68
C ASN A 135 4.23 2.24 -13.88
N GLN A 136 4.14 0.92 -13.64
CA GLN A 136 4.04 -0.11 -14.66
C GLN A 136 2.66 -0.78 -14.60
N PHE A 137 1.62 -0.05 -15.03
CA PHE A 137 0.24 -0.53 -14.99
C PHE A 137 0.04 -1.81 -15.81
N ASP A 138 0.66 -1.92 -16.98
CA ASP A 138 0.47 -3.08 -17.85
C ASP A 138 1.09 -4.35 -17.26
N TYR A 139 2.20 -4.22 -16.52
CA TYR A 139 2.74 -5.31 -15.71
C TYR A 139 1.73 -5.76 -14.65
N LEU A 140 1.20 -4.82 -13.84
CA LEU A 140 0.22 -5.14 -12.80
C LEU A 140 -1.03 -5.82 -13.37
N PHE A 141 -1.55 -5.33 -14.49
CA PHE A 141 -2.70 -5.93 -15.16
C PHE A 141 -2.41 -7.36 -15.62
N GLY A 142 -1.25 -7.60 -16.26
CA GLY A 142 -0.87 -8.94 -16.69
C GLY A 142 -0.76 -9.92 -15.50
N GLN A 143 -0.25 -9.48 -14.35
CA GLN A 143 -0.21 -10.31 -13.14
C GLN A 143 -1.62 -10.66 -12.64
N ILE A 144 -2.53 -9.67 -12.60
CA ILE A 144 -3.92 -9.87 -12.16
C ILE A 144 -4.67 -10.79 -13.12
N GLU A 145 -4.56 -10.58 -14.43
CA GLU A 145 -5.19 -11.42 -15.46
C GLU A 145 -4.75 -12.88 -15.34
N ASN A 146 -3.43 -13.11 -15.28
CA ASN A 146 -2.88 -14.45 -15.16
C ASN A 146 -3.32 -15.14 -13.87
N PHE A 147 -3.31 -14.42 -12.74
CA PHE A 147 -3.64 -14.99 -11.45
C PHE A 147 -5.13 -15.34 -11.32
N PHE A 148 -6.01 -14.51 -11.88
CA PHE A 148 -7.46 -14.72 -11.79
C PHE A 148 -8.06 -15.47 -13.00
N GLY A 149 -7.29 -15.66 -14.07
CA GLY A 149 -7.78 -16.21 -15.34
C GLY A 149 -8.87 -15.35 -15.95
N ILE A 150 -8.65 -14.03 -16.01
CA ILE A 150 -9.60 -13.05 -16.56
C ILE A 150 -8.92 -12.19 -17.63
N ASP A 151 -9.71 -11.52 -18.45
CA ASP A 151 -9.24 -10.48 -19.38
C ASP A 151 -9.72 -9.10 -18.92
N ILE A 152 -8.79 -8.17 -18.68
CA ILE A 152 -9.11 -6.78 -18.35
C ILE A 152 -9.17 -5.98 -19.65
N THR A 153 -10.39 -5.59 -20.03
CA THR A 153 -10.65 -4.83 -21.26
C THR A 153 -9.86 -3.52 -21.32
N ALA A 154 -9.54 -3.07 -22.53
CA ALA A 154 -8.85 -1.79 -22.73
C ALA A 154 -9.58 -0.60 -22.09
N GLU A 155 -10.91 -0.61 -22.12
CA GLU A 155 -11.75 0.38 -21.44
C GLU A 155 -11.51 0.39 -19.91
N LYS A 156 -11.57 -0.78 -19.25
CA LYS A 156 -11.29 -0.90 -17.81
C LYS A 156 -9.85 -0.48 -17.49
N ARG A 157 -8.87 -0.90 -18.29
CA ARG A 157 -7.45 -0.50 -18.13
C ARG A 157 -7.28 1.01 -18.19
N ASN A 158 -7.89 1.67 -19.17
CA ASN A 158 -7.82 3.12 -19.34
C ASN A 158 -8.53 3.84 -18.18
N ALA A 159 -9.70 3.37 -17.76
CA ALA A 159 -10.39 3.93 -16.59
C ALA A 159 -9.54 3.82 -15.32
N ILE A 160 -8.95 2.66 -15.05
CA ILE A 160 -8.07 2.44 -13.90
C ILE A 160 -6.82 3.32 -13.97
N LYS A 161 -6.16 3.44 -15.13
CA LYS A 161 -5.01 4.33 -15.34
C LYS A 161 -5.38 5.78 -15.03
N ASN A 162 -6.51 6.26 -15.54
CA ASN A 162 -6.97 7.63 -15.33
C ASN A 162 -7.37 7.89 -13.87
N LEU A 163 -8.02 6.92 -13.23
CA LEU A 163 -8.52 7.07 -11.87
C LEU A 163 -7.41 6.91 -10.85
N TYR A 164 -6.46 6.00 -11.01
CA TYR A 164 -5.54 5.61 -9.93
C TYR A 164 -4.07 5.83 -10.28
N SER A 165 -3.78 6.66 -11.28
CA SER A 165 -2.43 7.15 -11.51
C SER A 165 -1.86 7.77 -10.24
N ARG A 166 -0.53 7.79 -10.14
CA ARG A 166 0.16 8.47 -9.04
C ARG A 166 -0.22 9.95 -8.97
N GLU A 167 -0.37 10.62 -10.11
CA GLU A 167 -0.78 12.02 -10.19
C GLU A 167 -2.17 12.23 -9.61
N THR A 168 -3.15 11.44 -10.06
CA THR A 168 -4.53 11.49 -9.55
C THR A 168 -4.58 11.18 -8.04
N ASN A 169 -3.80 10.21 -7.57
CA ASN A 169 -3.71 9.91 -6.15
C ASN A 169 -3.03 11.01 -5.32
N LEU A 170 -2.07 11.75 -5.89
CA LEU A 170 -1.51 12.95 -5.25
C LEU A 170 -2.53 14.08 -5.14
N GLU A 171 -3.38 14.26 -6.15
CA GLU A 171 -4.48 15.22 -6.10
C GLU A 171 -5.48 14.85 -5.00
N ARG A 172 -5.89 13.58 -4.92
CA ARG A 172 -6.74 13.06 -3.82
C ARG A 172 -6.14 13.33 -2.45
N MET A 173 -4.84 13.04 -2.28
CA MET A 173 -4.12 13.31 -1.03
C MET A 173 -4.18 14.80 -0.67
N LYS A 174 -3.88 15.70 -1.61
CA LYS A 174 -3.96 17.16 -1.39
C LYS A 174 -5.36 17.60 -1.02
N SER A 175 -6.40 17.03 -1.63
CA SER A 175 -7.79 17.33 -1.28
C SER A 175 -8.15 16.86 0.13
N ALA A 176 -7.71 15.66 0.52
CA ALA A 176 -7.94 15.13 1.87
C ALA A 176 -7.21 15.97 2.94
N ASP A 177 -5.97 16.36 2.69
CA ASP A 177 -5.19 17.24 3.58
C ASP A 177 -5.84 18.64 3.72
N ALA A 178 -6.28 19.22 2.60
CA ALA A 178 -6.95 20.52 2.61
C ALA A 178 -8.23 20.49 3.48
N LEU A 179 -9.02 19.42 3.42
CA LEU A 179 -10.21 19.29 4.27
C LEU A 179 -9.83 19.09 5.75
N CYS A 180 -8.82 18.26 6.03
CA CYS A 180 -8.33 18.06 7.39
C CYS A 180 -7.88 19.40 8.02
N LYS A 181 -7.20 20.24 7.23
CA LYS A 181 -6.80 21.61 7.63
C LYS A 181 -7.98 22.55 7.85
N GLN A 182 -9.00 22.52 7.00
CA GLN A 182 -10.21 23.32 7.20
C GLN A 182 -10.93 22.97 8.52
N ASN A 183 -10.83 21.72 8.97
CA ASN A 183 -11.41 21.27 10.24
C ASN A 183 -10.48 21.45 11.46
N GLY A 184 -9.41 22.24 11.31
CA GLY A 184 -8.56 22.67 12.42
C GLY A 184 -7.50 21.65 12.83
N ALA A 185 -7.06 20.79 11.92
CA ALA A 185 -5.94 19.87 12.17
C ALA A 185 -4.95 19.83 11.00
N SER A 186 -4.01 18.90 11.03
CA SER A 186 -3.03 18.71 9.96
C SER A 186 -2.84 17.22 9.70
N GLY A 187 -2.91 16.80 8.44
CA GLY A 187 -2.70 15.41 8.03
C GLY A 187 -3.98 14.62 7.79
N TRP A 188 -4.15 13.51 8.52
CA TRP A 188 -5.19 12.51 8.23
C TRP A 188 -6.33 12.43 9.25
N LEU A 189 -6.20 13.10 10.41
CA LEU A 189 -7.19 13.15 11.48
C LEU A 189 -7.50 14.61 11.81
N ASP A 190 -8.76 14.98 11.97
CA ASP A 190 -9.10 16.26 12.61
C ASP A 190 -8.99 16.24 14.15
N LYS A 191 -9.25 17.41 14.75
CA LYS A 191 -9.28 17.61 16.21
C LYS A 191 -10.28 16.72 16.94
N ASP A 192 -11.28 16.20 16.22
CA ASP A 192 -12.34 15.32 16.72
C ASP A 192 -12.04 13.85 16.35
N TRP A 193 -10.78 13.54 16.02
CA TRP A 193 -10.29 12.23 15.61
C TRP A 193 -11.00 11.65 14.37
N GLN A 194 -11.57 12.49 13.51
CA GLN A 194 -12.20 12.05 12.28
C GLN A 194 -11.14 11.91 11.19
N ALA A 195 -11.08 10.71 10.58
CA ALA A 195 -10.19 10.46 9.46
C ALA A 195 -10.85 10.75 8.11
N TYR A 196 -10.08 11.40 7.23
CA TYR A 196 -10.51 11.78 5.89
C TYR A 196 -9.78 10.97 4.82
N VAL A 197 -10.55 10.25 4.00
CA VAL A 197 -10.00 9.38 2.96
C VAL A 197 -10.79 9.55 1.66
N VAL A 198 -10.08 9.56 0.53
CA VAL A 198 -10.66 9.47 -0.83
C VAL A 198 -10.00 8.27 -1.51
N ASP A 199 -10.79 7.25 -1.84
CA ASP A 199 -10.31 5.99 -2.46
C ASP A 199 -9.09 5.38 -1.75
N GLY A 200 -9.06 5.39 -0.42
CA GLY A 200 -8.00 4.77 0.38
C GLY A 200 -6.79 5.67 0.59
N ILE A 201 -6.83 6.90 0.06
CA ILE A 201 -5.81 7.93 0.17
C ILE A 201 -6.20 8.95 1.24
N ASN A 202 -5.37 9.12 2.27
CA ASN A 202 -5.49 10.18 3.27
C ASN A 202 -4.52 11.35 2.99
N GLY A 203 -4.58 12.42 3.79
CA GLY A 203 -3.79 13.65 3.60
C GLY A 203 -2.26 13.50 3.65
N ASN A 204 -1.75 12.44 4.28
CA ASN A 204 -0.31 12.15 4.42
C ASN A 204 0.07 10.79 3.79
N HIS A 205 -0.72 10.31 2.83
CA HIS A 205 -0.60 8.92 2.38
C HIS A 205 0.69 8.69 1.59
N ILE A 206 1.06 9.65 0.74
CA ILE A 206 2.23 9.63 -0.14
C ILE A 206 3.27 10.61 0.41
N THR A 207 4.17 10.11 1.25
CA THR A 207 5.14 10.94 2.02
C THR A 207 6.40 11.37 1.25
N SER A 208 6.53 11.02 -0.03
CA SER A 208 7.74 11.30 -0.84
C SER A 208 7.47 11.09 -2.34
N THR A 209 8.53 10.93 -3.16
CA THR A 209 8.39 10.58 -4.59
C THR A 209 7.73 9.21 -4.79
N GLY A 210 7.82 8.31 -3.81
CA GLY A 210 7.32 6.94 -3.93
C GLY A 210 8.24 6.04 -4.74
N GLU A 211 9.31 6.56 -5.35
CA GLU A 211 10.21 5.79 -6.21
C GLU A 211 10.92 4.65 -5.48
N PRO A 212 11.13 3.50 -6.16
CA PRO A 212 12.05 2.46 -5.73
C PRO A 212 13.47 2.98 -5.44
N GLY A 213 14.07 2.52 -4.35
CA GLY A 213 15.45 2.83 -3.98
C GLY A 213 15.67 4.25 -3.47
N LYS A 214 14.59 4.99 -3.14
CA LYS A 214 14.66 6.34 -2.57
C LYS A 214 15.46 6.38 -1.26
N TRP A 215 15.56 5.26 -0.54
CA TRP A 215 16.32 5.15 0.70
C TRP A 215 17.77 5.60 0.55
N LYS A 216 18.41 5.36 -0.60
CA LYS A 216 19.79 5.76 -0.86
C LYS A 216 20.00 7.28 -0.85
N ARG A 217 18.94 8.06 -1.09
CA ARG A 217 18.97 9.53 -1.08
C ARG A 217 18.49 10.12 0.23
N ILE A 218 17.60 9.40 0.93
CA ILE A 218 17.00 9.87 2.18
C ILE A 218 17.94 9.56 3.36
N ILE A 219 18.52 8.37 3.38
CA ILE A 219 19.41 7.93 4.46
C ILE A 219 20.84 8.37 4.11
N PRO A 220 21.56 9.03 5.04
CA PRO A 220 22.97 9.36 4.86
C PRO A 220 23.81 8.12 4.53
N ALA A 221 24.79 8.27 3.63
CA ALA A 221 25.57 7.15 3.09
C ALA A 221 26.32 6.38 4.19
N GLU A 222 26.79 7.09 5.21
CA GLU A 222 27.45 6.54 6.39
C GLU A 222 26.57 5.62 7.24
N LEU A 223 25.24 5.65 7.05
CA LEU A 223 24.29 4.77 7.73
C LEU A 223 23.76 3.63 6.85
N HIS A 224 24.20 3.51 5.58
CA HIS A 224 23.67 2.48 4.68
C HIS A 224 23.98 1.06 5.15
N ASP A 225 25.21 0.82 5.60
CA ASP A 225 25.61 -0.49 6.13
C ASP A 225 24.84 -0.83 7.41
N TYR A 226 24.67 0.16 8.29
CA TYR A 226 23.90 0.02 9.51
C TYR A 226 22.43 -0.36 9.25
N VAL A 227 21.79 0.29 8.27
CA VAL A 227 20.42 -0.03 7.88
C VAL A 227 20.32 -1.44 7.31
N ASN A 228 21.30 -1.87 6.51
CA ASN A 228 21.33 -3.24 5.98
C ASN A 228 21.46 -4.28 7.10
N GLU A 229 22.29 -4.01 8.12
CA GLU A 229 22.44 -4.88 9.30
C GLU A 229 21.12 -5.00 10.08
N VAL A 230 20.50 -3.86 10.41
CA VAL A 230 19.25 -3.83 11.19
C VAL A 230 18.08 -4.51 10.46
N LEU A 231 18.07 -4.47 9.13
CA LEU A 231 17.03 -5.08 8.29
C LEU A 231 17.49 -6.35 7.58
N GLU A 232 18.59 -6.97 8.01
CA GLU A 232 19.23 -8.07 7.27
C GLU A 232 18.26 -9.22 6.99
N GLU A 233 17.55 -9.69 8.01
CA GLU A 233 16.64 -10.84 7.88
C GLU A 233 15.56 -10.63 6.81
N PRO A 234 14.70 -9.58 6.88
CA PRO A 234 13.70 -9.35 5.84
C PRO A 234 14.31 -9.02 4.47
N LEU A 235 15.48 -8.35 4.41
CA LEU A 235 16.14 -8.03 3.14
C LEU A 235 16.61 -9.31 2.41
N ARG A 236 17.27 -10.23 3.10
CA ARG A 236 17.69 -11.51 2.50
C ARG A 236 16.50 -12.36 2.11
N LYS A 237 15.50 -12.46 2.98
CA LYS A 237 14.33 -13.32 2.77
C LYS A 237 13.57 -12.99 1.49
N PHE A 238 13.42 -11.70 1.18
CA PHE A 238 12.70 -11.23 0.00
C PHE A 238 13.62 -10.87 -1.18
N GLY A 239 14.90 -11.25 -1.11
CA GLY A 239 15.86 -11.06 -2.21
C GLY A 239 16.12 -9.59 -2.55
N TYR A 240 16.30 -8.76 -1.52
CA TYR A 240 16.81 -7.39 -1.62
C TYR A 240 18.30 -7.28 -1.24
N MET A 241 18.89 -8.39 -0.77
CA MET A 241 20.31 -8.59 -0.44
C MET A 241 20.71 -10.04 -0.66
#